data_AF-A0A3N4L5B7-F1
#
_entry.id   AF-A0A3N4L5B7-F1
#
_cell.length_a   1.000
_cell.length_b   1.000
_cell.length_c   1.000
_cell.angle_alpha   90.00
_cell.angle_beta   90.00
_cell.angle_gamma   90.00
#
_symmetry.space_group_name_H-M   'P 1'
#
loop_
_entity.id
_entity.type
_entity.pdbx_description
1 polymer ?
#
loop_
_entity_poly.entity_id
_entity_poly.type
_entity_poly.pdbx_seq_one_letter_code
_entity_poly.pdbx_strand_id
1 'polypeptide(L)'
;EGACTVKPRKSYTREFKLQTLTLLHTSKVMRDGRWVQVSKHQVAQGVGISRATLREWEKNADKILKSRKGSRRVGYERAIHWPEMEKQLVENFRNARERGIAIYRGWFLRHAKQIFREVYPEEVTVIPGCSRFIYPLKFSNTWFQAFRSRHRISWR
;
A
#
# COMPACT_ATOMS: atom_id res chain seq x y z
N GLU A 1 5.58 1.16 -42.65
CA GLU A 1 5.99 0.53 -41.37
C GLU A 1 5.38 1.31 -40.21
N GLY A 2 4.37 0.75 -39.54
CA GLY A 2 3.68 1.43 -38.44
C GLY A 2 4.24 0.98 -37.11
N ALA A 3 5.09 1.78 -36.48
CA ALA A 3 5.61 1.49 -35.15
C ALA A 3 4.45 1.43 -34.13
N CYS A 4 4.16 0.23 -33.61
CA CYS A 4 3.22 0.03 -32.52
C CYS A 4 3.84 0.59 -31.22
N THR A 5 3.71 1.90 -30.99
CA THR A 5 4.18 2.53 -29.75
C THR A 5 3.22 2.16 -28.61
N VAL A 6 3.58 1.14 -27.83
CA VAL A 6 2.85 0.80 -26.60
C VAL A 6 3.01 1.96 -25.62
N LYS A 7 1.94 2.75 -25.43
CA LYS A 7 1.96 3.84 -24.44
C LYS A 7 2.22 3.25 -23.04
N PRO A 8 3.18 3.81 -22.27
CA PRO A 8 3.49 3.29 -20.95
C PRO A 8 2.27 3.42 -20.02
N ARG A 9 2.05 2.39 -19.19
CA ARG A 9 0.95 2.38 -18.22
C ARG A 9 1.15 3.49 -17.18
N LYS A 10 0.28 4.52 -17.23
CA LYS A 10 0.29 5.63 -16.26
C LYS A 10 -0.49 5.24 -15.00
N SER A 11 0.12 5.43 -13.84
CA SER A 11 -0.51 5.24 -12.53
C SER A 11 -0.91 6.59 -11.94
N TYR A 12 -2.14 6.71 -11.45
CA TYR A 12 -2.68 7.94 -10.87
C TYR A 12 -2.83 7.79 -9.36
N THR A 13 -2.56 8.87 -8.62
CA THR A 13 -2.75 8.91 -7.16
C THR A 13 -4.23 8.93 -6.80
N ARG A 14 -4.55 8.50 -5.58
CA ARG A 14 -5.91 8.57 -5.01
C ARG A 14 -6.50 9.96 -5.14
N GLU A 15 -5.72 10.99 -4.84
CA GLU A 15 -6.15 12.39 -4.84
C GLU A 15 -6.55 12.83 -6.24
N PHE A 16 -5.72 12.52 -7.24
CA PHE A 16 -6.04 12.82 -8.65
C PHE A 16 -7.33 12.12 -9.10
N LYS A 17 -7.52 10.85 -8.74
CA LYS A 17 -8.74 10.11 -9.06
C LYS A 17 -9.96 10.76 -8.41
N LEU A 18 -9.88 11.11 -7.13
CA LEU A 18 -10.97 11.78 -6.40
C LEU A 18 -11.27 13.15 -7.00
N GLN A 19 -10.27 13.97 -7.29
CA GLN A 19 -10.46 15.27 -7.95
C GLN A 19 -11.16 15.11 -9.31
N THR A 20 -10.79 14.11 -10.10
CA THR A 20 -11.42 13.83 -11.39
C THR A 20 -12.88 13.42 -11.23
N LEU A 21 -13.20 12.58 -10.22
CA LEU A 21 -14.57 12.20 -9.91
C LEU A 21 -15.39 13.40 -9.41
N THR A 22 -14.82 14.22 -8.51
CA THR A 22 -15.46 15.47 -8.07
C THR A 22 -15.72 16.39 -9.24
N LEU A 23 -14.77 16.54 -10.17
CA LEU A 23 -14.94 17.33 -11.38
C LEU A 23 -16.11 16.79 -12.23
N LEU A 24 -16.21 15.47 -12.40
CA LEU A 24 -17.30 14.82 -13.13
C LEU A 24 -18.68 15.06 -12.50
N HIS A 25 -18.78 15.02 -11.16
CA HIS A 25 -20.06 15.19 -10.47
C HIS A 25 -20.46 16.65 -10.26
N THR A 26 -19.49 17.56 -10.15
CA THR A 26 -19.73 18.97 -9.78
C THR A 26 -19.79 19.89 -10.99
N SER A 27 -19.02 19.61 -12.04
CA SER A 27 -18.92 20.51 -13.19
C SER A 27 -20.17 20.47 -14.05
N LYS A 28 -20.61 21.66 -14.45
CA LYS A 28 -21.70 21.85 -15.41
C LYS A 28 -21.19 22.68 -16.58
N VAL A 29 -21.72 22.40 -17.76
CA VAL A 29 -21.49 23.17 -18.99
C VAL A 29 -22.82 23.69 -19.49
N MET A 30 -22.81 24.92 -20.01
CA MET A 30 -23.98 25.48 -20.66
C MET A 30 -24.15 24.82 -22.04
N ARG A 31 -25.34 24.27 -22.30
CA ARG A 31 -25.77 23.76 -23.60
C ARG A 31 -27.18 24.24 -23.84
N ASP A 32 -27.41 24.88 -24.98
CA ASP A 32 -28.73 25.38 -25.39
C ASP A 32 -29.42 26.21 -24.30
N GLY A 33 -28.65 27.09 -23.64
CA GLY A 33 -29.13 27.96 -22.57
C GLY A 33 -29.37 27.27 -21.20
N ARG A 34 -29.10 25.96 -21.07
CA ARG A 34 -29.29 25.20 -19.83
C ARG A 34 -27.96 24.69 -19.26
N TRP A 35 -27.84 24.66 -17.94
CA TRP A 35 -26.70 24.07 -17.26
C TRP A 35 -26.85 22.54 -17.18
N VAL A 36 -26.06 21.83 -17.99
CA VAL A 36 -26.05 20.36 -18.04
C VAL A 36 -24.75 19.83 -17.43
N GLN A 37 -24.80 18.68 -16.79
CA GLN A 37 -23.60 18.04 -16.25
C GLN A 37 -22.59 17.71 -17.36
N VAL A 38 -21.30 17.91 -17.07
CA VAL A 38 -20.23 17.61 -18.03
C VAL A 38 -20.21 16.12 -18.36
N SER A 39 -20.05 15.81 -19.65
CA SER A 39 -19.95 14.42 -20.10
C SER A 39 -18.62 13.78 -19.64
N LYS A 40 -18.64 12.46 -19.42
CA LYS A 40 -17.42 11.67 -19.13
C LYS A 40 -16.33 11.86 -20.19
N HIS A 41 -16.72 12.08 -21.46
CA HIS A 41 -15.78 12.35 -22.54
C HIS A 41 -15.02 13.66 -22.33
N GLN A 42 -15.76 14.75 -22.06
CA GLN A 42 -15.18 16.07 -21.85
C GLN A 42 -14.25 16.10 -20.63
N VAL A 43 -14.67 15.48 -19.52
CA VAL A 43 -13.81 15.36 -18.32
C VAL A 43 -12.54 14.58 -18.66
N ALA A 44 -12.69 13.40 -19.27
CA ALA A 44 -11.55 12.54 -19.58
C ALA A 44 -10.54 13.23 -20.52
N GLN A 45 -11.03 13.95 -21.53
CA GLN A 45 -10.21 14.75 -22.43
C GLN A 45 -9.50 15.90 -21.70
N GLY A 46 -10.23 16.63 -20.84
CA GLY A 46 -9.69 17.75 -20.08
C GLY A 46 -8.58 17.37 -19.09
N VAL A 47 -8.65 16.17 -18.50
CA VAL A 47 -7.61 15.66 -17.58
C VAL A 47 -6.58 14.73 -18.24
N GLY A 48 -6.71 14.46 -19.55
CA GLY A 48 -5.79 13.62 -20.31
C GLY A 48 -5.84 12.13 -19.96
N ILE A 49 -7.02 11.58 -19.66
CA ILE A 49 -7.22 10.14 -19.40
C ILE A 49 -8.19 9.51 -20.41
N SER A 50 -8.22 8.18 -20.46
CA SER A 50 -9.21 7.48 -21.29
C SER A 50 -10.59 7.45 -20.61
N ARG A 51 -11.66 7.42 -21.41
CA ARG A 51 -13.03 7.23 -20.90
C ARG A 51 -13.20 5.92 -20.14
N ALA A 52 -12.51 4.86 -20.57
CA ALA A 52 -12.53 3.56 -19.90
C ALA A 52 -11.94 3.66 -18.49
N THR A 53 -10.83 4.38 -18.33
CA THR A 53 -10.20 4.66 -17.03
C THR A 53 -11.14 5.41 -16.11
N LEU A 54 -11.83 6.45 -16.62
CA LEU A 54 -12.78 7.22 -15.81
C LEU A 54 -13.96 6.35 -15.34
N ARG A 55 -14.51 5.51 -16.22
CA ARG A 55 -15.57 4.54 -15.87
C ARG A 55 -15.12 3.53 -14.82
N GLU A 56 -13.89 3.03 -14.92
CA GLU A 56 -13.33 2.11 -13.93
C GLU A 56 -13.19 2.77 -12.55
N TRP A 57 -12.79 4.05 -12.50
CA TRP A 57 -12.66 4.78 -11.24
C TRP A 57 -14.01 5.06 -10.61
N GLU A 58 -15.01 5.42 -11.40
CA GLU A 58 -16.38 5.61 -10.94
C GLU A 58 -16.96 4.31 -10.34
N LYS A 59 -16.75 3.16 -11.01
CA LYS A 59 -17.13 1.84 -10.47
C LYS A 59 -16.43 1.50 -9.14
N ASN A 60 -15.21 1.99 -8.95
CA ASN A 60 -14.41 1.73 -7.76
C ASN A 60 -14.32 2.94 -6.80
N ALA A 61 -15.25 3.90 -6.89
CA ALA A 61 -15.18 5.17 -6.15
C ALA A 61 -15.03 4.94 -4.64
N ASP A 62 -15.82 4.04 -4.07
CA ASP A 62 -15.75 3.71 -2.63
C ASP A 62 -14.39 3.13 -2.22
N LYS A 63 -13.81 2.27 -3.06
CA LYS A 63 -12.49 1.68 -2.80
C LYS A 63 -11.39 2.73 -2.91
N ILE A 64 -11.50 3.67 -3.85
CA ILE A 64 -10.58 4.81 -3.99
C ILE A 64 -10.69 5.70 -2.75
N LEU A 65 -11.90 5.99 -2.29
CA LEU A 65 -12.15 6.80 -1.10
C LEU A 65 -11.53 6.16 0.16
N LYS A 66 -11.72 4.85 0.34
CA LYS A 66 -11.15 4.08 1.47
C LYS A 66 -9.64 3.84 1.37
N SER A 67 -9.04 4.02 0.19
CA SER A 67 -7.59 3.81 0.00
C SER A 67 -6.76 4.83 0.79
N ARG A 68 -5.53 4.46 1.14
CA ARG A 68 -4.58 5.36 1.82
C ARG A 68 -4.27 6.60 0.97
N LYS A 69 -4.13 7.77 1.63
CA LYS A 69 -3.64 9.02 1.01
C LYS A 69 -2.31 8.78 0.28
N GLY A 70 -2.18 9.30 -0.93
CA GLY A 70 -1.03 9.12 -1.82
C GLY A 70 -0.93 7.75 -2.49
N SER A 71 -1.83 6.80 -2.18
CA SER A 71 -1.80 5.49 -2.85
C SER A 71 -2.12 5.63 -4.32
N ARG A 72 -1.32 4.97 -5.17
CA ARG A 72 -1.57 4.87 -6.62
C ARG A 72 -2.37 3.62 -6.99
N ARG A 73 -2.39 2.62 -6.10
CA ARG A 73 -3.05 1.32 -6.30
C ARG A 73 -4.26 1.22 -5.36
N VAL A 74 -5.43 1.01 -5.94
CA VAL A 74 -6.69 0.90 -5.20
C VAL A 74 -6.76 -0.50 -4.60
N GLY A 75 -6.97 -0.59 -3.29
CA GLY A 75 -7.12 -1.88 -2.60
C GLY A 75 -5.89 -2.79 -2.63
N TYR A 76 -4.70 -2.26 -2.97
CA TYR A 76 -3.47 -3.04 -2.93
C TYR A 76 -2.78 -2.85 -1.58
N GLU A 77 -2.75 -3.92 -0.80
CA GLU A 77 -1.87 -4.07 0.35
C GLU A 77 -0.91 -5.20 0.08
N ARG A 78 0.36 -5.04 0.51
CA ARG A 78 1.33 -6.14 0.41
C ARG A 78 0.91 -7.22 1.40
N ALA A 79 0.67 -8.42 0.88
CA ALA A 79 0.36 -9.60 1.67
C ALA A 79 1.33 -9.73 2.87
N ILE A 80 0.76 -10.04 4.03
CA ILE A 80 1.52 -10.31 5.23
C ILE A 80 1.73 -11.81 5.26
N HIS A 81 2.94 -12.27 4.93
CA HIS A 81 3.26 -13.69 4.91
C HIS A 81 3.29 -14.31 6.32
N TRP A 82 3.63 -13.51 7.34
CA TRP A 82 3.82 -13.97 8.71
C TRP A 82 3.05 -13.08 9.70
N PRO A 83 1.70 -13.13 9.68
CA PRO A 83 0.86 -12.17 10.40
C PRO A 83 0.99 -12.27 11.92
N GLU A 84 1.09 -13.49 12.45
CA GLU A 84 1.16 -13.70 13.91
C GLU A 84 2.49 -13.19 14.48
N MET A 85 3.60 -13.43 13.77
CA MET A 85 4.90 -12.87 14.15
C MET A 85 4.89 -11.34 14.13
N GLU A 86 4.31 -10.70 13.11
CA GLU A 86 4.21 -9.25 13.07
C GLU A 86 3.32 -8.69 14.20
N LYS A 87 2.22 -9.37 14.52
CA LYS A 87 1.31 -8.98 15.60
C LYS A 87 2.02 -8.98 16.96
N GLN A 88 2.68 -10.08 17.31
CA GLN A 88 3.42 -10.18 18.58
C GLN A 88 4.60 -9.20 18.63
N LEU A 89 5.28 -8.96 17.50
CA LEU A 89 6.38 -8.00 17.44
C LEU A 89 5.91 -6.56 17.70
N VAL A 90 4.72 -6.19 17.22
CA VAL A 90 4.11 -4.88 17.50
C VAL A 90 3.72 -4.74 18.95
N GLU A 91 3.19 -5.81 19.56
CA GLU A 91 2.82 -5.81 20.97
C GLU A 91 4.07 -5.64 21.86
N ASN A 92 5.12 -6.40 21.60
CA ASN A 92 6.41 -6.25 22.28
C ASN A 92 6.98 -4.85 22.11
N PHE A 93 6.81 -4.25 20.93
CA PHE A 93 7.25 -2.89 20.66
C PHE A 93 6.49 -1.85 21.49
N ARG A 94 5.17 -1.98 21.61
CA ARG A 94 4.34 -1.09 22.44
C ARG A 94 4.76 -1.17 23.91
N ASN A 95 4.89 -2.39 24.43
CA ASN A 95 5.35 -2.64 25.80
C ASN A 95 6.75 -2.06 26.06
N ALA A 96 7.69 -2.23 25.12
CA ALA A 96 9.02 -1.66 25.25
C ALA A 96 9.02 -0.12 25.23
N ARG A 97 8.12 0.50 24.45
CA ARG A 97 7.97 1.96 24.42
C ARG A 97 7.37 2.52 25.70
N GLU A 98 6.37 1.86 26.26
CA GLU A 98 5.77 2.27 27.54
C GLU A 98 6.80 2.24 28.68
N ARG A 99 7.74 1.29 28.61
CA ARG A 99 8.87 1.19 29.56
C ARG A 99 10.02 2.17 29.28
N GLY A 100 9.92 3.00 28.24
CA GLY A 100 10.97 3.96 27.88
C GLY A 100 12.26 3.32 27.34
N ILE A 101 12.20 2.08 26.85
CA ILE A 101 13.38 1.40 26.30
C ILE A 101 13.74 2.02 24.95
N ALA A 102 15.02 2.30 24.73
CA ALA A 102 15.52 2.74 23.43
C ALA A 102 15.40 1.60 22.39
N ILE A 103 14.54 1.79 21.39
CA ILE A 103 14.29 0.79 20.36
C ILE A 103 15.03 1.20 19.10
N TYR A 104 15.86 0.31 18.58
CA TYR A 104 16.59 0.46 17.33
C TYR A 104 16.28 -0.70 16.39
N ARG A 105 16.77 -0.65 15.15
CA ARG A 105 16.46 -1.70 14.15
C ARG A 105 16.87 -3.09 14.63
N GLY A 106 18.04 -3.20 15.28
CA GLY A 106 18.53 -4.46 15.83
C GLY A 106 17.62 -5.06 16.90
N TRP A 107 16.92 -4.23 17.68
CA TRP A 107 15.90 -4.68 18.63
C TRP A 107 14.77 -5.42 17.90
N PHE A 108 14.22 -4.83 16.83
CA PHE A 108 13.17 -5.47 16.04
C PHE A 108 13.63 -6.79 15.42
N LEU A 109 14.83 -6.82 14.85
CA LEU A 109 15.34 -8.05 14.22
C LEU A 109 15.53 -9.18 15.23
N ARG A 110 16.03 -8.87 16.43
CA ARG A 110 16.23 -9.86 17.50
C ARG A 110 14.90 -10.45 17.95
N HIS A 111 13.93 -9.59 18.28
CA HIS A 111 12.61 -10.02 18.73
C HIS A 111 11.84 -10.73 17.62
N ALA A 112 11.91 -10.26 16.38
CA ALA A 112 11.26 -10.90 15.25
C ALA A 112 11.79 -12.33 15.02
N LYS A 113 13.11 -12.53 15.09
CA LYS A 113 13.73 -13.88 14.98
C LYS A 113 13.38 -14.78 16.16
N GLN A 114 13.24 -14.22 17.35
CA GLN A 114 12.81 -14.98 18.51
C GLN A 114 11.36 -15.45 18.33
N ILE A 115 10.43 -14.53 18.11
CA ILE A 115 9.02 -14.83 17.88
C ILE A 115 8.84 -15.80 16.71
N PHE A 116 9.62 -15.64 15.62
CA PHE A 116 9.52 -16.55 14.47
C PHE A 116 9.82 -18.00 14.86
N ARG A 117 10.81 -18.23 15.73
CA ARG A 117 11.15 -19.59 16.21
C ARG A 117 10.08 -20.18 17.13
N GLU A 118 9.40 -19.32 17.87
CA GLU A 118 8.37 -19.74 18.82
C GLU A 118 7.04 -20.03 18.10
N VAL A 119 6.69 -19.23 17.09
CA VAL A 119 5.40 -19.31 16.38
C VAL A 119 5.43 -20.23 15.17
N TYR A 120 6.58 -20.33 14.48
CA TYR A 120 6.76 -21.12 13.26
C TYR A 120 8.00 -22.04 13.35
N PRO A 121 8.08 -22.93 14.35
CA PRO A 121 9.24 -23.81 14.52
C PRO A 121 9.47 -24.73 13.31
N GLU A 122 8.40 -25.18 12.65
CA GLU A 122 8.42 -26.05 11.47
C GLU A 122 9.04 -25.40 10.24
N GLU A 123 8.97 -24.08 10.14
CA GLU A 123 9.52 -23.28 9.03
C GLU A 123 11.01 -22.99 9.22
N VAL A 124 11.57 -23.28 10.40
CA VAL A 124 12.97 -22.95 10.73
C VAL A 124 13.84 -24.18 10.56
N THR A 125 14.73 -24.14 9.57
CA THR A 125 15.73 -25.20 9.39
C THR A 125 16.93 -24.96 10.30
N VAL A 126 17.22 -25.94 11.15
CA VAL A 126 18.45 -25.98 11.97
C VAL A 126 19.48 -26.81 11.21
N ILE A 127 20.66 -26.24 10.95
CA ILE A 127 21.75 -26.99 10.33
C ILE A 127 22.40 -27.85 11.43
N PRO A 128 22.44 -29.19 11.32
CA PRO A 128 23.11 -30.04 12.30
C PRO A 128 24.58 -29.63 12.45
N GLY A 129 25.06 -29.50 13.69
CA GLY A 129 26.44 -29.10 13.98
C GLY A 129 26.73 -27.59 13.87
N CYS A 130 25.74 -26.75 13.59
CA CYS A 130 25.88 -25.29 13.59
C CYS A 130 24.79 -24.63 14.43
N SER A 131 25.14 -23.67 15.29
CA SER A 131 24.16 -22.83 16.02
C SER A 131 23.45 -21.79 15.12
N ARG A 132 23.37 -22.04 13.81
CA ARG A 132 22.75 -21.13 12.83
C ARG A 132 21.37 -21.65 12.45
N PHE A 133 20.40 -20.74 12.52
CA PHE A 133 19.04 -20.95 12.04
C PHE A 133 18.90 -20.39 10.63
N ILE A 134 18.33 -21.17 9.72
CA ILE A 134 17.90 -20.70 8.40
C ILE A 134 16.42 -20.34 8.52
N TYR A 135 16.10 -19.10 8.13
CA TYR A 135 14.74 -18.59 8.12
C TYR A 135 14.27 -18.40 6.67
N PRO A 136 13.01 -18.73 6.34
CA PRO A 136 12.45 -18.40 5.02
C PRO A 136 12.32 -16.88 4.83
N LEU A 137 12.10 -16.15 5.94
CA LEU A 137 12.13 -14.70 5.96
C LEU A 137 13.57 -14.17 6.07
N LYS A 138 14.02 -13.40 5.08
CA LYS A 138 15.37 -12.80 5.06
C LYS A 138 15.61 -11.67 6.08
N PHE A 139 14.56 -11.19 6.74
CA PHE A 139 14.62 -10.04 7.67
C PHE A 139 15.36 -8.81 7.09
N SER A 140 15.15 -8.55 5.80
CA SER A 140 15.86 -7.51 5.05
C SER A 140 15.40 -6.10 5.43
N ASN A 141 16.13 -5.08 4.96
CA ASN A 141 15.71 -3.68 5.08
C ASN A 141 14.33 -3.45 4.43
N THR A 142 14.07 -4.07 3.28
CA THR A 142 12.79 -3.96 2.57
C THR A 142 11.63 -4.53 3.38
N TRP A 143 11.83 -5.70 4.02
CA TRP A 143 10.84 -6.26 4.93
C TRP A 143 10.57 -5.30 6.10
N PHE A 144 11.64 -4.79 6.73
CA PHE A 144 11.49 -3.91 7.89
C PHE A 144 10.80 -2.58 7.53
N GLN A 145 11.11 -1.99 6.37
CA GLN A 145 10.41 -0.79 5.88
C GLN A 145 8.93 -1.07 5.61
N ALA A 146 8.60 -2.23 5.03
CA ALA A 146 7.21 -2.64 4.81
C ALA A 146 6.47 -2.84 6.14
N PHE A 147 7.05 -3.57 7.09
CA PHE A 147 6.56 -3.75 8.45
C PHE A 147 6.26 -2.40 9.12
N ARG A 148 7.23 -1.48 9.13
CA ARG A 148 7.04 -0.14 9.69
C ARG A 148 5.92 0.64 9.02
N SER A 149 5.83 0.58 7.69
CA SER A 149 4.79 1.27 6.94
C SER A 149 3.40 0.70 7.24
N ARG A 150 3.28 -0.62 7.43
CA ARG A 150 2.02 -1.29 7.81
C ARG A 150 1.56 -0.85 9.20
N HIS A 151 2.45 -0.91 10.18
CA HIS A 151 2.14 -0.64 11.59
C HIS A 151 2.32 0.83 12.02
N ARG A 152 2.60 1.72 11.06
CA ARG A 152 2.79 3.18 11.28
C ARG A 152 3.84 3.50 12.36
N ILE A 153 4.93 2.74 12.36
CA ILE A 153 6.02 2.90 13.33
C ILE A 153 6.98 4.00 12.86
N SER A 154 6.93 5.15 13.53
CA SER A 154 7.92 6.23 13.39
C SER A 154 9.09 6.04 14.33
N TRP A 155 10.29 6.46 13.89
CA TRP A 155 11.38 6.72 14.81
C TRP A 155 11.03 8.00 15.57
N ARG A 156 11.06 7.96 16.89
CA ARG A 156 11.15 9.13 17.75
C ARG A 156 12.47 9.04 18.49
#